data_AF-A0A7C9ANX3-F1
#
_entry.id   AF-A0A7C9ANX3-F1
#
_cell.length_a   1.000
_cell.length_b   1.000
_cell.length_c   1.000
_cell.angle_alpha   90.00
_cell.angle_beta   90.00
_cell.angle_gamma   90.00
#
_symmetry.space_group_name_H-M   'P 1'
#
loop_
_entity.id
_entity.type
_entity.pdbx_description
1 polymer ?
#
loop_
_entity_poly.entity_id
_entity_poly.type
_entity_poly.pdbx_seq_one_letter_code
_entity_poly.pdbx_strand_id
1 'polypeptide(L)'
;QGRYTVRETTNPDLSAMAPKAKPPPAASIEDLFTSLNRHIERAQYDQAVKVADQVLSIAPGDEDALRCKIVALIKADSIDDAFRVIQSSQKLPVDLNFVKAYCLYRQNKLDEALESLKSLERNNASMLLESQILYRLGRFDSCVQIYQALQKSKIDSLEINFVAGLVAAGRSSDVQKTLDALRVKPTSSFELAYNTACSLIERKNYADAEQLLLSGRRVGQEALMDDNWADDEIESELAPIAVQLAYVQQLLGNTQEATETYLDIIKRNFGDDSTLAVATNNLIAVRGPKDVSDSLKKLDRLIEKGEGGRFRLARELDSRLFVNQREAIFVNRALLLLHANRMDQARELVTALLGMFADSLMPVLLQAAVLVRENKAGKAEELLGQFAEKFPDNSRVFLLARAQVAAAAGHFQVAAESLA
;
A
#
# COMPACT_ATOMS: atom_id res chain seq x y z
N GLN A 1 -4.12 -4.47 -0.14
CA GLN A 1 -2.98 -4.23 -1.07
C GLN A 1 -1.63 -4.02 -0.36
N GLY A 2 -1.60 -3.74 0.96
CA GLY A 2 -0.32 -3.57 1.68
C GLY A 2 0.58 -4.82 1.73
N ARG A 3 0.03 -6.04 1.64
CA ARG A 3 0.83 -7.28 1.69
C ARG A 3 1.57 -7.67 0.40
N TYR A 4 1.07 -7.25 -0.77
CA TYR A 4 1.62 -7.69 -2.07
C TYR A 4 2.42 -6.62 -2.81
N THR A 5 2.49 -5.41 -2.28
CA THR A 5 3.07 -4.25 -2.97
C THR A 5 4.55 -4.07 -2.69
N VAL A 6 5.04 -4.36 -1.48
CA VAL A 6 6.48 -4.48 -1.20
C VAL A 6 6.67 -5.44 -0.03
N ARG A 7 7.36 -6.58 -0.24
CA ARG A 7 7.85 -7.45 0.84
C ARG A 7 9.01 -6.76 1.57
N GLU A 8 8.93 -6.69 2.90
CA GLU A 8 10.03 -6.27 3.76
C GLU A 8 11.09 -7.39 3.84
N THR A 9 12.10 -7.37 2.96
CA THR A 9 13.09 -8.47 2.85
C THR A 9 14.41 -8.23 3.59
N THR A 10 14.50 -7.29 4.53
CA THR A 10 15.74 -7.06 5.29
C THR A 10 15.74 -7.87 6.60
N ASN A 11 16.21 -9.12 6.54
CA ASN A 11 16.67 -9.86 7.71
C ASN A 11 18.21 -10.00 7.66
N PRO A 12 18.97 -9.55 8.68
CA PRO A 12 20.40 -9.83 8.75
C PRO A 12 20.64 -11.31 9.06
N ASP A 13 21.46 -11.96 8.23
CA ASP A 13 21.81 -13.38 8.27
C ASP A 13 23.06 -13.64 9.14
N LEU A 14 23.00 -14.58 10.08
CA LEU A 14 24.12 -14.98 10.94
C LEU A 14 24.01 -16.49 11.27
N SER A 15 24.98 -17.30 10.85
CA SER A 15 25.07 -18.73 11.19
C SER A 15 26.51 -19.19 11.46
N ALA A 16 26.73 -19.97 12.55
CA ALA A 16 27.49 -21.25 12.60
C ALA A 16 27.89 -21.74 14.03
N MET A 17 27.40 -22.96 14.36
CA MET A 17 27.99 -24.12 15.09
C MET A 17 28.18 -24.20 16.63
N ALA A 18 27.81 -25.40 17.16
CA ALA A 18 27.68 -25.92 18.55
C ALA A 18 28.95 -26.72 19.01
N PRO A 19 29.07 -27.44 20.20
CA PRO A 19 28.06 -27.90 21.20
C PRO A 19 28.41 -27.93 22.74
N LYS A 20 27.33 -27.99 23.58
CA LYS A 20 27.02 -28.67 24.89
C LYS A 20 28.16 -29.18 25.84
N ALA A 21 28.12 -29.20 27.20
CA ALA A 21 27.12 -28.97 28.27
C ALA A 21 27.75 -29.04 29.70
N LYS A 22 27.12 -28.39 30.71
CA LYS A 22 26.90 -28.70 32.17
C LYS A 22 26.88 -27.40 33.03
N PRO A 23 26.15 -27.36 34.17
CA PRO A 23 25.50 -26.15 34.67
C PRO A 23 26.46 -25.23 35.44
N PRO A 24 26.45 -23.90 35.25
CA PRO A 24 27.45 -23.07 35.91
C PRO A 24 26.94 -22.29 37.14
N PRO A 25 27.88 -21.91 38.02
CA PRO A 25 27.81 -20.75 38.92
C PRO A 25 27.67 -19.44 38.10
N ALA A 26 27.77 -18.25 38.73
CA ALA A 26 27.60 -16.94 38.07
C ALA A 26 28.09 -16.95 36.61
N ALA A 27 27.15 -16.90 35.66
CA ALA A 27 27.39 -17.23 34.27
C ALA A 27 28.49 -16.32 33.69
N SER A 28 29.48 -16.92 33.03
CA SER A 28 30.49 -16.14 32.32
C SER A 28 29.86 -15.38 31.15
N ILE A 29 30.50 -14.30 30.68
CA ILE A 29 30.02 -13.56 29.49
C ILE A 29 29.92 -14.50 28.27
N GLU A 30 30.83 -15.47 28.14
CA GLU A 30 30.81 -16.47 27.07
C GLU A 30 29.60 -17.41 27.14
N ASP A 31 29.22 -17.85 28.34
CA ASP A 31 27.99 -18.62 28.57
C ASP A 31 26.74 -17.81 28.21
N LEU A 32 26.74 -16.51 28.51
CA LEU A 32 25.65 -15.61 28.18
C LEU A 32 25.52 -15.44 26.66
N PHE A 33 26.62 -15.25 25.92
CA PHE A 33 26.59 -15.19 24.46
C PHE A 33 26.12 -16.51 23.83
N THR A 34 26.54 -17.63 24.38
CA THR A 34 26.06 -18.95 23.94
C THR A 34 24.55 -19.09 24.15
N SER A 35 24.05 -18.62 25.30
CA SER A 35 22.60 -18.62 25.57
C SER A 35 21.84 -17.64 24.69
N LEU A 36 22.41 -16.46 24.43
CA LEU A 36 21.86 -15.43 23.57
C LEU A 36 21.68 -15.95 22.15
N ASN A 37 22.74 -16.51 21.55
CA ASN A 37 22.69 -17.09 20.21
C ASN A 37 21.61 -18.19 20.13
N ARG A 38 21.55 -19.09 21.12
CA ARG A 38 20.51 -20.13 21.17
C ARG A 38 19.09 -19.57 21.20
N HIS A 39 18.84 -18.47 21.91
CA HIS A 39 17.52 -17.84 21.91
C HIS A 39 17.21 -17.18 20.57
N ILE A 40 18.19 -16.56 19.92
CA ILE A 40 18.05 -15.98 18.58
C ILE A 40 17.71 -17.06 17.54
N GLU A 41 18.46 -18.17 17.51
CA GLU A 41 18.23 -19.30 16.59
C GLU A 41 16.85 -19.94 16.77
N ARG A 42 16.28 -19.86 17.99
CA ARG A 42 14.94 -20.38 18.31
C ARG A 42 13.84 -19.34 18.17
N ALA A 43 14.14 -18.16 17.63
CA ALA A 43 13.23 -17.02 17.55
C ALA A 43 12.60 -16.62 18.91
N GLN A 44 13.30 -16.89 20.02
CA GLN A 44 12.88 -16.54 21.38
C GLN A 44 13.38 -15.13 21.74
N TYR A 45 12.93 -14.14 20.97
CA TYR A 45 13.52 -12.79 20.98
C TYR A 45 13.40 -12.08 22.34
N ASP A 46 12.29 -12.23 23.06
CA ASP A 46 12.14 -11.66 24.41
C ASP A 46 13.18 -12.20 25.40
N GLN A 47 13.57 -13.48 25.25
CA GLN A 47 14.60 -14.08 26.08
C GLN A 47 16.00 -13.64 25.62
N ALA A 48 16.21 -13.50 24.32
CA ALA A 48 17.43 -12.93 23.77
C ALA A 48 17.68 -11.51 24.32
N VAL A 49 16.65 -10.66 24.39
CA VAL A 49 16.74 -9.32 25.00
C VAL A 49 17.19 -9.40 26.46
N LYS A 50 16.59 -10.28 27.26
CA LYS A 50 16.95 -10.45 28.67
C LYS A 50 18.40 -10.91 28.87
N VAL A 51 18.87 -11.83 28.03
CA VAL A 51 20.26 -12.31 28.10
C VAL A 51 21.24 -11.23 27.62
N ALA A 52 20.90 -10.47 26.58
CA ALA A 52 21.71 -9.34 26.14
C ALA A 52 21.79 -8.25 27.23
N ASP A 53 20.71 -7.99 27.97
CA ASP A 53 20.73 -7.10 29.14
C ASP A 53 21.67 -7.59 30.25
N GLN A 54 21.76 -8.91 30.47
CA GLN A 54 22.73 -9.48 31.41
C GLN A 54 24.17 -9.23 30.94
N VAL A 55 24.47 -9.42 29.66
CA VAL A 55 25.80 -9.11 29.10
C VAL A 55 26.12 -7.62 29.27
N LEU A 56 25.20 -6.73 28.90
CA LEU A 56 25.37 -5.27 29.00
C LEU A 56 25.46 -4.78 30.46
N SER A 57 24.91 -5.51 31.43
CA SER A 57 25.10 -5.19 32.85
C SER A 57 26.53 -5.43 33.34
N ILE A 58 27.23 -6.39 32.72
CA ILE A 58 28.63 -6.74 33.02
C ILE A 58 29.58 -5.90 32.15
N ALA A 59 29.24 -5.71 30.87
CA ALA A 59 30.01 -4.97 29.88
C ALA A 59 29.11 -3.96 29.12
N PRO A 60 28.88 -2.75 29.68
CA PRO A 60 27.93 -1.77 29.12
C PRO A 60 28.27 -1.24 27.72
N GLY A 61 29.51 -1.40 27.27
CA GLY A 61 29.98 -0.97 25.95
C GLY A 61 30.12 -2.11 24.95
N ASP A 62 29.64 -3.32 25.27
CA ASP A 62 29.72 -4.47 24.38
C ASP A 62 28.82 -4.27 23.15
N GLU A 63 29.46 -4.17 21.98
CA GLU A 63 28.82 -3.83 20.71
C GLU A 63 27.92 -4.96 20.18
N ASP A 64 28.34 -6.21 20.36
CA ASP A 64 27.60 -7.38 19.88
C ASP A 64 26.34 -7.60 20.70
N ALA A 65 26.43 -7.51 22.03
CA ALA A 65 25.27 -7.59 22.91
C ALA A 65 24.25 -6.48 22.62
N LEU A 66 24.73 -5.25 22.37
CA LEU A 66 23.88 -4.13 22.00
C LEU A 66 23.16 -4.36 20.67
N ARG A 67 23.87 -4.81 19.63
CA ARG A 67 23.27 -5.13 18.32
C ARG A 67 22.28 -6.28 18.43
N CYS A 68 22.63 -7.35 19.12
CA CYS A 68 21.73 -8.48 19.35
C CYS A 68 20.46 -8.04 20.08
N LYS A 69 20.57 -7.19 21.11
CA LYS A 69 19.41 -6.63 21.81
C LYS A 69 18.49 -5.86 20.87
N ILE A 70 19.04 -4.93 20.08
CA ILE A 70 18.26 -4.08 19.17
C ILE A 70 17.58 -4.94 18.10
N VAL A 71 18.31 -5.88 17.48
CA VAL A 71 17.75 -6.79 16.47
C VAL A 71 16.66 -7.68 17.07
N ALA A 72 16.88 -8.23 18.28
CA ALA A 72 15.87 -9.03 18.97
C ALA A 72 14.60 -8.20 19.27
N LEU A 73 14.73 -6.96 19.72
CA LEU A 73 13.59 -6.06 19.91
C LEU A 73 12.83 -5.80 18.60
N ILE A 74 13.55 -5.58 17.48
CA ILE A 74 12.94 -5.41 16.16
C ILE A 74 12.16 -6.67 15.73
N LYS A 75 12.77 -7.84 15.94
CA LYS A 75 12.17 -9.14 15.60
C LYS A 75 10.98 -9.51 16.48
N ALA A 76 10.95 -9.00 17.72
CA ALA A 76 9.81 -9.06 18.63
C ALA A 76 8.77 -7.96 18.36
N ASP A 77 8.89 -7.21 17.25
CA ASP A 77 8.03 -6.08 16.89
C ASP A 77 8.02 -4.91 17.90
N SER A 78 8.97 -4.88 18.83
CA SER A 78 9.15 -3.85 19.85
C SER A 78 9.99 -2.69 19.32
N ILE A 79 9.51 -2.06 18.24
CA ILE A 79 10.25 -1.03 17.47
C ILE A 79 10.59 0.21 18.31
N ASP A 80 9.66 0.65 19.17
CA ASP A 80 9.89 1.82 20.02
C ASP A 80 10.99 1.57 21.06
N ASP A 81 11.03 0.38 21.64
CA ASP A 81 12.08 0.01 22.60
C ASP A 81 13.43 -0.15 21.92
N ALA A 82 13.47 -0.75 20.71
CA ALA A 82 14.68 -0.78 19.89
C ALA A 82 15.22 0.64 19.63
N PHE A 83 14.33 1.56 19.26
CA PHE A 83 14.70 2.95 19.01
C PHE A 83 15.20 3.67 20.28
N ARG A 84 14.60 3.43 21.45
CA ARG A 84 15.09 3.98 22.73
C ARG A 84 16.49 3.48 23.06
N VAL A 85 16.78 2.20 22.85
CA VAL A 85 18.11 1.62 23.06
C VAL A 85 19.15 2.27 22.13
N ILE A 86 18.80 2.52 20.86
CA ILE A 86 19.67 3.24 19.92
C ILE A 86 19.94 4.67 20.44
N GLN A 87 18.91 5.38 20.89
CA GLN A 87 19.06 6.74 21.41
C GLN A 87 19.92 6.80 22.67
N SER A 88 19.77 5.86 23.61
CA SER A 88 20.61 5.82 24.82
C SER A 88 22.07 5.46 24.54
N SER A 89 22.35 4.86 23.39
CA SER A 89 23.68 4.36 23.01
C SER A 89 24.48 5.31 22.12
N GLN A 90 23.98 6.51 21.82
CA GLN A 90 24.63 7.48 20.91
C GLN A 90 26.05 7.91 21.31
N LYS A 91 26.41 7.75 22.59
CA LYS A 91 27.75 8.09 23.09
C LYS A 91 28.77 6.96 22.89
N LEU A 92 28.31 5.75 22.56
CA LEU A 92 29.18 4.62 22.26
C LEU A 92 29.68 4.72 20.82
N PRO A 93 30.92 4.30 20.53
CA PRO A 93 31.48 4.33 19.18
C PRO A 93 30.95 3.17 18.32
N VAL A 94 29.62 2.95 18.32
CA VAL A 94 28.95 1.88 17.58
C VAL A 94 28.10 2.49 16.47
N ASP A 95 28.32 2.09 15.22
CA ASP A 95 27.44 2.50 14.12
C ASP A 95 26.12 1.72 14.16
N LEU A 96 25.06 2.44 14.50
CA LEU A 96 23.67 1.96 14.55
C LEU A 96 22.78 2.69 13.54
N ASN A 97 23.35 3.48 12.63
CA ASN A 97 22.58 4.38 11.77
C ASN A 97 21.66 3.63 10.80
N PHE A 98 22.08 2.49 10.26
CA PHE A 98 21.21 1.64 9.43
C PHE A 98 19.99 1.15 10.21
N VAL A 99 20.21 0.62 11.41
CA VAL A 99 19.13 0.09 12.25
C VAL A 99 18.23 1.21 12.76
N LYS A 100 18.79 2.40 13.02
CA LYS A 100 18.03 3.62 13.32
C LYS A 100 17.10 3.99 12.16
N ALA A 101 17.61 4.00 10.93
CA ALA A 101 16.80 4.28 9.74
C ALA A 101 15.67 3.26 9.58
N TYR A 102 15.96 1.97 9.81
CA TYR A 102 14.95 0.92 9.80
C TYR A 102 13.86 1.12 10.87
N CYS A 103 14.23 1.44 12.11
CA CYS A 103 13.25 1.77 13.17
C CYS A 103 12.39 2.98 12.79
N LEU A 104 12.97 4.05 12.25
CA LEU A 104 12.24 5.23 11.79
C LEU A 104 11.24 4.88 10.67
N TYR A 105 11.67 4.04 9.71
CA TYR A 105 10.81 3.53 8.66
C TYR A 105 9.61 2.75 9.23
N ARG A 106 9.86 1.83 10.18
CA ARG A 106 8.81 1.05 10.87
C ARG A 106 7.88 1.91 11.72
N GLN A 107 8.37 3.02 12.27
CA GLN A 107 7.56 4.04 12.95
C GLN A 107 6.78 4.97 11.99
N ASN A 108 6.84 4.74 10.68
CA ASN A 108 6.25 5.59 9.64
C ASN A 108 6.82 7.03 9.59
N LYS A 109 8.03 7.26 10.11
CA LYS A 109 8.77 8.53 10.01
C LYS A 109 9.66 8.53 8.76
N LEU A 110 9.00 8.50 7.60
CA LEU A 110 9.63 8.17 6.32
C LEU A 110 10.70 9.18 5.88
N ASP A 111 10.45 10.48 6.02
CA ASP A 111 11.45 11.51 5.65
C ASP A 111 12.68 11.48 6.57
N GLU A 112 12.49 11.26 7.88
CA GLU A 112 13.59 11.09 8.84
C GLU A 112 14.41 9.81 8.57
N ALA A 113 13.73 8.73 8.18
CA ALA A 113 14.37 7.48 7.78
C ALA A 113 15.23 7.69 6.53
N LEU A 114 14.70 8.39 5.52
CA LEU A 114 15.43 8.69 4.28
C LEU A 114 16.65 9.58 4.54
N GLU A 115 16.51 10.60 5.40
CA GLU A 115 17.62 11.46 5.79
C GLU A 115 18.71 10.66 6.51
N SER A 116 18.33 9.73 7.40
CA SER A 116 19.27 8.86 8.12
C SER A 116 20.06 7.93 7.20
N LEU A 117 19.53 7.58 6.03
CA LEU A 117 20.24 6.77 5.04
C LEU A 117 21.31 7.54 4.27
N LYS A 118 21.19 8.87 4.13
CA LYS A 118 22.13 9.67 3.31
C LYS A 118 23.57 9.65 3.82
N SER A 119 23.75 9.49 5.13
CA SER A 119 25.08 9.42 5.76
C SER A 119 25.69 8.02 5.73
N LEU A 120 24.96 7.01 5.25
CA LEU A 120 25.42 5.63 5.19
C LEU A 120 26.13 5.32 3.89
N GLU A 121 27.04 4.33 3.93
CA GLU A 121 27.57 3.73 2.71
C GLU A 121 26.44 3.11 1.88
N ARG A 122 26.49 3.36 0.57
CA ARG A 122 25.53 2.80 -0.37
C ARG A 122 25.88 1.34 -0.66
N ASN A 123 25.06 0.43 -0.16
CA ASN A 123 25.16 -1.02 -0.39
C ASN A 123 23.77 -1.61 -0.64
N ASN A 124 23.69 -2.91 -0.93
CA ASN A 124 22.41 -3.56 -1.26
C ASN A 124 21.34 -3.37 -0.17
N ALA A 125 21.71 -3.45 1.11
CA ALA A 125 20.77 -3.32 2.23
C ALA A 125 20.27 -1.88 2.39
N SER A 126 21.16 -0.89 2.33
CA SER A 126 20.77 0.52 2.42
C SER A 126 19.95 0.96 1.21
N MET A 127 20.27 0.47 0.02
CA MET A 127 19.48 0.68 -1.19
C MET A 127 18.09 0.05 -1.11
N LEU A 128 17.98 -1.19 -0.60
CA LEU A 128 16.68 -1.86 -0.46
C LEU A 128 15.76 -1.15 0.54
N LEU A 129 16.30 -0.68 1.66
CA LEU A 129 15.53 0.10 2.62
C LEU A 129 15.15 1.47 2.03
N GLU A 130 16.05 2.11 1.29
CA GLU A 130 15.75 3.34 0.55
C GLU A 130 14.59 3.15 -0.44
N SER A 131 14.58 2.05 -1.22
CA SER A 131 13.50 1.78 -2.16
C SER A 131 12.16 1.53 -1.46
N GLN A 132 12.15 0.85 -0.31
CA GLN A 132 10.95 0.66 0.51
C GLN A 132 10.40 1.98 1.05
N ILE A 133 11.27 2.87 1.55
CA ILE A 133 10.88 4.20 2.02
C ILE A 133 10.31 5.03 0.86
N LEU A 134 11.00 5.06 -0.29
CA LEU A 134 10.56 5.80 -1.48
C LEU A 134 9.21 5.30 -1.99
N TYR A 135 8.97 3.98 -1.97
CA TYR A 135 7.69 3.40 -2.32
C TYR A 135 6.58 3.92 -1.41
N ARG A 136 6.77 3.89 -0.09
CA ARG A 136 5.77 4.38 0.88
C ARG A 136 5.55 5.89 0.80
N LEU A 137 6.55 6.66 0.37
CA LEU A 137 6.44 8.10 0.08
C LEU A 137 5.75 8.41 -1.26
N GLY A 138 5.42 7.41 -2.07
CA GLY A 138 4.85 7.60 -3.41
C GLY A 138 5.86 8.09 -4.46
N ARG A 139 7.17 8.05 -4.16
CA ARG A 139 8.25 8.44 -5.08
C ARG A 139 8.65 7.26 -5.97
N PHE A 140 7.70 6.79 -6.77
CA PHE A 140 7.78 5.50 -7.46
C PHE A 140 8.89 5.43 -8.52
N ASP A 141 9.13 6.49 -9.28
CA ASP A 141 10.22 6.50 -10.28
C ASP A 141 11.60 6.30 -9.64
N SER A 142 11.88 7.00 -8.55
CA SER A 142 13.13 6.83 -7.79
C SER A 142 13.24 5.43 -7.18
N CYS A 143 12.13 4.89 -6.66
CA CYS A 143 12.05 3.53 -6.15
C CYS A 143 12.43 2.49 -7.25
N VAL A 144 11.83 2.62 -8.43
CA VAL A 144 12.07 1.76 -9.60
C VAL A 144 13.52 1.83 -10.07
N GLN A 145 14.14 3.02 -10.08
CA GLN A 145 15.56 3.16 -10.44
C GLN A 145 16.48 2.36 -9.51
N ILE A 146 16.17 2.34 -8.20
CA ILE A 146 16.94 1.54 -7.24
C ILE A 146 16.75 0.05 -7.48
N TYR A 147 15.51 -0.42 -7.68
CA TYR A 147 15.27 -1.84 -7.98
C TYR A 147 15.97 -2.30 -9.27
N GLN A 148 16.01 -1.44 -10.29
CA GLN A 148 16.76 -1.70 -11.51
C GLN A 148 18.27 -1.83 -11.26
N ALA A 149 18.83 -1.03 -10.34
CA ALA A 149 20.23 -1.16 -9.93
C ALA A 149 20.48 -2.44 -9.11
N LEU A 150 19.50 -2.89 -8.33
CA LEU A 150 19.56 -4.11 -7.52
C LEU A 150 19.31 -5.41 -8.32
N GLN A 151 18.90 -5.36 -9.59
CA GLN A 151 18.48 -6.54 -10.36
C GLN A 151 19.52 -7.68 -10.45
N LYS A 152 20.82 -7.38 -10.26
CA LYS A 152 21.92 -8.37 -10.27
C LYS A 152 22.31 -8.86 -8.88
N SER A 153 21.66 -8.34 -7.84
CA SER A 153 21.88 -8.76 -6.46
C SER A 153 21.12 -10.05 -6.18
N LYS A 154 21.61 -10.85 -5.22
CA LYS A 154 20.94 -12.06 -4.73
C LYS A 154 19.97 -11.70 -3.60
N ILE A 155 19.05 -10.76 -3.86
CA ILE A 155 18.01 -10.40 -2.91
C ILE A 155 16.77 -11.24 -3.22
N ASP A 156 16.29 -11.96 -2.22
CA ASP A 156 15.10 -12.79 -2.36
C ASP A 156 13.86 -11.95 -2.69
N SER A 157 13.05 -12.46 -3.61
CA SER A 157 11.77 -11.84 -4.00
C SER A 157 11.88 -10.39 -4.51
N LEU A 158 13.05 -9.96 -4.98
CA LEU A 158 13.26 -8.60 -5.50
C LEU A 158 12.30 -8.29 -6.65
N GLU A 159 12.02 -9.28 -7.49
CA GLU A 159 11.13 -9.18 -8.65
C GLU A 159 9.70 -8.78 -8.26
N ILE A 160 9.20 -9.25 -7.11
CA ILE A 160 7.85 -8.91 -6.62
C ILE A 160 7.77 -7.40 -6.36
N ASN A 161 8.77 -6.88 -5.64
CA ASN A 161 8.87 -5.48 -5.28
C ASN A 161 9.15 -4.59 -6.49
N PHE A 162 9.98 -5.06 -7.41
CA PHE A 162 10.30 -4.33 -8.63
C PHE A 162 9.07 -4.18 -9.53
N VAL A 163 8.31 -5.27 -9.76
CA VAL A 163 7.07 -5.20 -10.55
C VAL A 163 6.03 -4.30 -9.89
N ALA A 164 5.85 -4.38 -8.57
CA ALA A 164 4.95 -3.48 -7.87
C ALA A 164 5.38 -2.01 -7.97
N GLY A 165 6.68 -1.73 -7.92
CA GLY A 165 7.25 -0.40 -8.18
C GLY A 165 6.92 0.10 -9.59
N LEU A 166 7.07 -0.74 -10.61
CA LEU A 166 6.75 -0.40 -12.00
C LEU A 166 5.28 -0.08 -12.19
N VAL A 167 4.38 -0.89 -11.63
CA VAL A 167 2.93 -0.65 -11.69
C VAL A 167 2.59 0.66 -10.98
N ALA A 168 3.08 0.87 -9.75
CA ALA A 168 2.81 2.10 -9.02
C ALA A 168 3.35 3.37 -9.72
N ALA A 169 4.45 3.25 -10.47
CA ALA A 169 5.01 4.32 -11.31
C ALA A 169 4.24 4.56 -12.62
N GLY A 170 3.16 3.82 -12.92
CA GLY A 170 2.46 3.88 -14.20
C GLY A 170 3.26 3.31 -15.37
N ARG A 171 4.30 2.51 -15.08
CA ARG A 171 5.22 1.90 -16.07
C ARG A 171 4.84 0.45 -16.37
N SER A 172 3.54 0.16 -16.41
CA SER A 172 3.00 -1.18 -16.68
C SER A 172 3.41 -1.77 -18.03
N SER A 173 3.86 -0.97 -18.99
CA SER A 173 4.46 -1.45 -20.24
C SER A 173 5.84 -2.11 -20.05
N ASP A 174 6.57 -1.76 -19.00
CA ASP A 174 7.93 -2.26 -18.73
C ASP A 174 7.93 -3.60 -17.99
N VAL A 175 6.80 -4.01 -17.41
CA VAL A 175 6.69 -5.20 -16.54
C VAL A 175 7.09 -6.47 -17.29
N GLN A 176 6.53 -6.73 -18.48
CA GLN A 176 6.85 -7.95 -19.24
C GLN A 176 8.34 -8.03 -19.58
N LYS A 177 8.89 -6.94 -20.12
CA LYS A 177 10.33 -6.84 -20.46
C LYS A 177 11.22 -7.08 -19.24
N THR A 178 10.80 -6.60 -18.08
CA THR A 178 11.52 -6.77 -16.81
C THR A 178 11.51 -8.23 -16.37
N LEU A 179 10.35 -8.89 -16.40
CA LEU A 179 10.25 -10.32 -16.08
C LEU A 179 11.08 -11.19 -17.03
N ASP A 180 11.07 -10.89 -18.33
CA ASP A 180 11.88 -11.59 -19.33
C ASP A 180 13.38 -11.44 -19.05
N ALA A 181 13.82 -10.23 -18.68
CA ALA A 181 15.22 -9.95 -18.34
C ALA A 181 15.66 -10.68 -17.06
N LEU A 182 14.78 -10.77 -16.06
CA LEU A 182 15.00 -11.52 -14.83
C LEU A 182 14.83 -13.04 -15.01
N ARG A 183 14.27 -13.48 -16.15
CA ARG A 183 13.92 -14.87 -16.46
C ARG A 183 12.97 -15.51 -15.44
N VAL A 184 12.04 -14.71 -14.92
CA VAL A 184 11.04 -15.14 -13.94
C VAL A 184 9.67 -15.19 -14.61
N LYS A 185 8.88 -16.22 -14.30
CA LYS A 185 7.50 -16.32 -14.80
C LYS A 185 6.59 -15.50 -13.89
N PRO A 186 5.54 -14.84 -14.43
CA PRO A 186 4.54 -14.15 -13.61
C PRO A 186 3.94 -15.03 -12.50
N THR A 187 3.80 -16.33 -12.75
CA THR A 187 3.23 -17.32 -11.82
C THR A 187 4.26 -17.98 -10.91
N SER A 188 5.48 -17.45 -10.82
CA SER A 188 6.51 -17.98 -9.89
C SER A 188 6.12 -17.81 -8.42
N SER A 189 5.25 -16.85 -8.11
CA SER A 189 4.55 -16.73 -6.83
C SER A 189 3.18 -16.08 -7.07
N PHE A 190 2.26 -16.21 -6.10
CA PHE A 190 0.93 -15.62 -6.22
C PHE A 190 0.95 -14.09 -6.11
N GLU A 191 1.92 -13.54 -5.40
CA GLU A 191 2.15 -12.09 -5.29
C GLU A 191 2.68 -11.50 -6.60
N LEU A 192 3.60 -12.20 -7.26
CA LEU A 192 4.10 -11.76 -8.56
C LEU A 192 3.00 -11.82 -9.62
N ALA A 193 2.15 -12.85 -9.57
CA ALA A 193 0.99 -12.97 -10.46
C ALA A 193 0.00 -11.82 -10.21
N TYR A 194 -0.26 -11.49 -8.94
CA TYR A 194 -1.10 -10.36 -8.54
C TYR A 194 -0.56 -9.02 -9.09
N ASN A 195 0.71 -8.70 -8.86
CA ASN A 195 1.31 -7.45 -9.31
C ASN A 195 1.37 -7.37 -10.84
N THR A 196 1.68 -8.49 -11.50
CA THR A 196 1.68 -8.55 -12.97
C THR A 196 0.27 -8.37 -13.53
N ALA A 197 -0.77 -8.94 -12.89
CA ALA A 197 -2.15 -8.73 -13.29
C ALA A 197 -2.58 -7.26 -13.12
N CYS A 198 -2.11 -6.57 -12.08
CA CYS A 198 -2.34 -5.12 -11.93
C CYS A 198 -1.79 -4.34 -13.13
N SER A 199 -0.64 -4.74 -13.68
CA SER A 199 -0.11 -4.12 -14.91
C SER A 199 -0.99 -4.33 -16.14
N LEU A 200 -1.65 -5.49 -16.24
CA LEU A 200 -2.58 -5.80 -17.32
C LEU A 200 -3.87 -4.99 -17.17
N ILE A 201 -4.35 -4.79 -15.93
CA ILE A 201 -5.52 -3.97 -15.61
C ILE A 201 -5.29 -2.51 -16.01
N GLU A 202 -4.14 -1.92 -15.68
CA GLU A 202 -3.80 -0.54 -16.08
C GLU A 202 -3.77 -0.38 -17.60
N ARG A 203 -3.33 -1.43 -18.31
CA ARG A 203 -3.32 -1.51 -19.77
C ARG A 203 -4.68 -1.90 -20.37
N LYS A 204 -5.72 -2.01 -19.55
CA LYS A 204 -7.10 -2.40 -19.92
C LYS A 204 -7.20 -3.78 -20.58
N ASN A 205 -6.22 -4.64 -20.34
CA ASN A 205 -6.23 -6.03 -20.81
C ASN A 205 -6.87 -6.94 -19.75
N TYR A 206 -8.18 -6.79 -19.59
CA TYR A 206 -8.92 -7.40 -18.49
C TYR A 206 -9.02 -8.93 -18.61
N ALA A 207 -9.13 -9.48 -19.82
CA ALA A 207 -9.22 -10.92 -20.02
C ALA A 207 -7.94 -11.64 -19.56
N ASP A 208 -6.77 -11.14 -19.96
CA ASP A 208 -5.50 -11.73 -19.53
C ASP A 208 -5.25 -11.50 -18.03
N ALA A 209 -5.67 -10.36 -17.49
CA ALA A 209 -5.61 -10.10 -16.05
C ALA A 209 -6.45 -11.10 -15.25
N GLU A 210 -7.66 -11.43 -15.71
CA GLU A 210 -8.53 -12.43 -15.09
C GLU A 210 -7.85 -13.80 -15.04
N GLN A 211 -7.31 -14.27 -16.17
CA GLN A 211 -6.62 -15.56 -16.25
C GLN A 211 -5.39 -15.63 -15.35
N LEU A 212 -4.64 -14.52 -15.26
CA LEU A 212 -3.46 -14.45 -14.42
C LEU A 212 -3.81 -14.42 -12.93
N LEU A 213 -4.89 -13.73 -12.53
CA LEU A 213 -5.38 -13.73 -11.14
C LEU A 213 -5.92 -15.09 -10.72
N LEU A 214 -6.64 -15.79 -11.61
CA LEU A 214 -7.07 -17.17 -11.38
C LEU A 214 -5.87 -18.11 -11.17
N SER A 215 -4.85 -17.98 -12.02
CA SER A 215 -3.60 -18.74 -11.90
C SER A 215 -2.86 -18.41 -10.61
N GLY A 216 -2.75 -17.13 -10.27
CA GLY A 216 -2.14 -16.65 -9.03
C GLY A 216 -2.85 -17.19 -7.79
N ARG A 217 -4.20 -17.16 -7.77
CA ARG A 217 -4.99 -17.76 -6.69
C ARG A 217 -4.72 -19.25 -6.54
N ARG A 218 -4.65 -20.00 -7.66
CA ARG A 218 -4.34 -21.44 -7.62
C ARG A 218 -2.94 -21.70 -7.05
N VAL A 219 -1.93 -20.98 -7.52
CA VAL A 219 -0.55 -21.08 -7.03
C VAL A 219 -0.47 -20.76 -5.53
N GLY A 220 -1.17 -19.72 -5.08
CA GLY A 220 -1.20 -19.34 -3.67
C GLY A 220 -1.91 -20.36 -2.80
N GLN A 221 -3.02 -20.92 -3.28
CA GLN A 221 -3.74 -21.99 -2.59
C GLN A 221 -2.84 -23.22 -2.40
N GLU A 222 -2.20 -23.69 -3.48
CA GLU A 222 -1.29 -24.84 -3.44
C GLU A 222 -0.13 -24.59 -2.46
N ALA A 223 0.54 -23.43 -2.56
CA ALA A 223 1.69 -23.10 -1.71
C ALA A 223 1.32 -23.00 -0.21
N LEU A 224 0.23 -22.34 0.13
CA LEU A 224 -0.18 -22.15 1.53
C LEU A 224 -0.73 -23.45 2.14
N MET A 225 -1.38 -24.30 1.34
CA MET A 225 -1.77 -25.65 1.77
C MET A 225 -0.56 -26.54 2.04
N ASP A 226 0.47 -26.49 1.18
CA ASP A 226 1.73 -27.22 1.40
C ASP A 226 2.43 -26.77 2.70
N ASP A 227 2.29 -25.50 3.07
CA ASP A 227 2.75 -24.93 4.34
C ASP A 227 1.81 -25.22 5.54
N ASN A 228 0.76 -26.04 5.36
CA ASN A 228 -0.24 -26.43 6.36
C ASN A 228 -1.03 -25.26 6.98
N TRP A 229 -1.27 -24.19 6.22
CA TRP A 229 -2.18 -23.13 6.66
C TRP A 229 -3.62 -23.64 6.72
N ALA A 230 -4.43 -23.11 7.65
CA ALA A 230 -5.84 -23.45 7.70
C ALA A 230 -6.62 -22.79 6.55
N ASP A 231 -7.69 -23.43 6.07
CA ASP A 231 -8.48 -22.95 4.91
C ASP A 231 -8.93 -21.48 5.06
N ASP A 232 -9.40 -21.07 6.24
CA ASP A 232 -9.81 -19.69 6.50
C ASP A 232 -8.62 -18.71 6.50
N GLU A 233 -7.42 -19.15 6.91
CA GLU A 233 -6.20 -18.34 6.86
C GLU A 233 -5.72 -18.18 5.41
N ILE A 234 -5.86 -19.23 4.60
CA ILE A 234 -5.56 -19.20 3.17
C ILE A 234 -6.50 -18.22 2.45
N GLU A 235 -7.81 -18.33 2.68
CA GLU A 235 -8.78 -17.41 2.08
C GLU A 235 -8.52 -15.95 2.53
N SER A 236 -8.14 -15.74 3.79
CA SER A 236 -7.76 -14.41 4.28
C SER A 236 -6.49 -13.87 3.62
N GLU A 237 -5.47 -14.72 3.42
CA GLU A 237 -4.24 -14.33 2.73
C GLU A 237 -4.51 -14.01 1.25
N LEU A 238 -5.29 -14.84 0.56
CA LEU A 238 -5.60 -14.68 -0.87
C LEU A 238 -6.74 -13.70 -1.16
N ALA A 239 -7.37 -13.13 -0.12
CA ALA A 239 -8.45 -12.14 -0.25
C ALA A 239 -8.13 -10.97 -1.20
N PRO A 240 -6.92 -10.37 -1.23
CA PRO A 240 -6.62 -9.31 -2.18
C PRO A 240 -6.67 -9.77 -3.65
N ILE A 241 -6.28 -11.02 -3.93
CA ILE A 241 -6.40 -11.61 -5.27
C ILE A 241 -7.89 -11.79 -5.63
N ALA A 242 -8.69 -12.30 -4.70
CA ALA A 242 -10.13 -12.47 -4.90
C ALA A 242 -10.85 -11.14 -5.17
N VAL A 243 -10.55 -10.09 -4.40
CA VAL A 243 -11.11 -8.75 -4.58
C VAL A 243 -10.68 -8.14 -5.92
N GLN A 244 -9.43 -8.34 -6.33
CA GLN A 244 -8.94 -7.84 -7.62
C GLN A 244 -9.55 -8.59 -8.81
N LEU A 245 -9.74 -9.91 -8.67
CA LEU A 245 -10.43 -10.74 -9.64
C LEU A 245 -11.88 -10.29 -9.82
N ALA A 246 -12.60 -10.08 -8.71
CA ALA A 246 -13.97 -9.55 -8.74
C ALA A 246 -14.04 -8.16 -9.40
N TYR A 247 -13.01 -7.32 -9.22
CA TYR A 247 -12.94 -6.02 -9.91
C TYR A 247 -12.79 -6.19 -11.42
N VAL A 248 -11.95 -7.11 -11.88
CA VAL A 248 -11.80 -7.42 -13.30
C VAL A 248 -13.10 -7.99 -13.88
N GLN A 249 -13.76 -8.91 -13.16
CA GLN A 249 -15.05 -9.48 -13.54
C GLN A 249 -16.14 -8.41 -13.67
N GLN A 250 -16.19 -7.48 -12.72
CA GLN A 250 -17.07 -6.31 -12.79
C GLN A 250 -16.83 -5.50 -14.07
N LEU A 251 -15.57 -5.24 -14.44
CA LEU A 251 -15.22 -4.49 -15.66
C LEU A 251 -15.56 -5.27 -16.95
N LEU A 252 -15.54 -6.61 -16.90
CA LEU A 252 -15.95 -7.48 -17.99
C LEU A 252 -17.47 -7.66 -18.09
N GLY A 253 -18.25 -7.12 -17.14
CA GLY A 253 -19.71 -7.21 -17.11
C GLY A 253 -20.28 -8.34 -16.26
N ASN A 254 -19.42 -9.18 -15.66
CA ASN A 254 -19.77 -10.29 -14.75
C ASN A 254 -20.06 -9.74 -13.34
N THR A 255 -21.05 -8.84 -13.27
CA THR A 255 -21.34 -8.03 -12.08
C THR A 255 -21.98 -8.84 -10.94
N GLN A 256 -22.63 -9.96 -11.25
CA GLN A 256 -23.24 -10.83 -10.24
C GLN A 256 -22.15 -11.56 -9.45
N GLU A 257 -21.24 -12.24 -10.14
CA GLU A 257 -20.11 -12.99 -9.57
C GLU A 257 -19.20 -12.05 -8.76
N ALA A 258 -18.92 -10.86 -9.29
CA ALA A 258 -18.17 -9.83 -8.58
C ALA A 258 -18.88 -9.41 -7.28
N THR A 259 -20.19 -9.18 -7.33
CA THR A 259 -21.00 -8.79 -6.16
C THR A 259 -21.00 -9.87 -5.08
N GLU A 260 -21.18 -11.14 -5.46
CA GLU A 260 -21.15 -12.27 -4.55
C GLU A 260 -19.79 -12.39 -3.85
N THR A 261 -18.69 -12.26 -4.61
CA THR A 261 -17.33 -12.29 -4.06
C THR A 261 -17.08 -11.17 -3.07
N TYR A 262 -17.42 -9.91 -3.41
CA TYR A 262 -17.26 -8.80 -2.47
C TYR A 262 -18.09 -9.00 -1.19
N LEU A 263 -19.32 -9.50 -1.32
CA LEU A 263 -20.17 -9.78 -0.16
C LEU A 263 -19.58 -10.85 0.74
N ASP A 264 -19.02 -11.92 0.19
CA ASP A 264 -18.39 -12.99 0.96
C ASP A 264 -17.18 -12.48 1.76
N ILE A 265 -16.25 -11.80 1.09
CA ILE A 265 -15.06 -11.19 1.70
C ILE A 265 -15.45 -10.28 2.88
N ILE A 266 -16.44 -9.40 2.68
CA ILE A 266 -16.89 -8.46 3.72
C ILE A 266 -17.58 -9.18 4.87
N LYS A 267 -18.43 -10.18 4.59
CA LYS A 267 -19.21 -10.88 5.62
C LYS A 267 -18.35 -11.80 6.48
N ARG A 268 -17.41 -12.51 5.86
CA ARG A 268 -16.49 -13.43 6.55
C ARG A 268 -15.28 -12.71 7.14
N ASN A 269 -15.12 -11.43 6.83
CA ASN A 269 -14.01 -10.61 7.31
C ASN A 269 -12.64 -11.17 6.86
N PHE A 270 -12.55 -11.54 5.58
CA PHE A 270 -11.32 -12.05 4.98
C PHE A 270 -10.41 -10.93 4.50
N GLY A 271 -9.13 -11.03 4.84
CA GLY A 271 -8.11 -10.03 4.50
C GLY A 271 -8.00 -8.89 5.52
N ASP A 272 -7.04 -8.01 5.26
CA ASP A 272 -6.78 -6.84 6.09
C ASP A 272 -7.79 -5.70 5.83
N ASP A 273 -7.78 -4.68 6.70
CA ASP A 273 -8.65 -3.50 6.60
C ASP A 273 -8.58 -2.83 5.21
N SER A 274 -7.40 -2.82 4.58
CA SER A 274 -7.23 -2.26 3.24
C SER A 274 -8.02 -3.05 2.18
N THR A 275 -8.01 -4.38 2.29
CA THR A 275 -8.71 -5.29 1.39
C THR A 275 -10.23 -5.17 1.58
N LEU A 276 -10.69 -5.12 2.84
CA LEU A 276 -12.09 -4.92 3.18
C LEU A 276 -12.62 -3.55 2.72
N ALA A 277 -11.81 -2.50 2.84
CA ALA A 277 -12.16 -1.16 2.36
C ALA A 277 -12.32 -1.12 0.83
N VAL A 278 -11.39 -1.76 0.09
CA VAL A 278 -11.47 -1.86 -1.39
C VAL A 278 -12.68 -2.68 -1.81
N ALA A 279 -12.91 -3.85 -1.20
CA ALA A 279 -14.08 -4.69 -1.48
C ALA A 279 -15.39 -3.93 -1.23
N THR A 280 -15.47 -3.20 -0.10
CA THR A 280 -16.62 -2.38 0.25
C THR A 280 -16.87 -1.28 -0.78
N ASN A 281 -15.81 -0.56 -1.17
CA ASN A 281 -15.90 0.50 -2.17
C ASN A 281 -16.35 -0.03 -3.54
N ASN A 282 -15.80 -1.16 -3.97
CA ASN A 282 -16.15 -1.77 -5.26
C ASN A 282 -17.59 -2.30 -5.26
N LEU A 283 -18.03 -2.95 -4.18
CA LEU A 283 -19.41 -3.36 -4.01
C LEU A 283 -20.39 -2.17 -4.13
N ILE A 284 -20.03 -1.05 -3.52
CA ILE A 284 -20.83 0.18 -3.59
C ILE A 284 -20.86 0.72 -5.02
N ALA A 285 -19.72 0.72 -5.73
CA ALA A 285 -19.66 1.13 -7.12
C ALA A 285 -20.57 0.26 -8.02
N VAL A 286 -20.61 -1.06 -7.82
CA VAL A 286 -21.49 -1.97 -8.58
C VAL A 286 -22.97 -1.72 -8.26
N ARG A 287 -23.31 -1.49 -6.99
CA ARG A 287 -24.69 -1.23 -6.57
C ARG A 287 -25.18 0.15 -7.03
N GLY A 288 -24.28 1.11 -7.18
CA GLY A 288 -24.59 2.48 -7.54
C GLY A 288 -25.59 3.11 -6.56
N PRO A 289 -26.68 3.72 -7.02
CA PRO A 289 -27.67 4.35 -6.15
C PRO A 289 -28.62 3.36 -5.46
N LYS A 290 -28.45 2.04 -5.62
CA LYS A 290 -29.20 1.07 -4.82
C LYS A 290 -28.68 1.11 -3.38
N ASP A 291 -29.59 1.13 -2.42
CA ASP A 291 -29.27 1.12 -0.97
C ASP A 291 -28.36 2.28 -0.51
N VAL A 292 -28.54 3.50 -1.04
CA VAL A 292 -27.70 4.68 -0.74
C VAL A 292 -27.40 4.87 0.75
N SER A 293 -28.41 4.68 1.61
CA SER A 293 -28.26 4.86 3.06
C SER A 293 -27.31 3.83 3.69
N ASP A 294 -27.38 2.56 3.28
CA ASP A 294 -26.47 1.51 3.75
C ASP A 294 -25.05 1.73 3.22
N SER A 295 -24.92 2.06 1.93
CA SER A 295 -23.65 2.36 1.29
C SER A 295 -22.94 3.56 1.93
N LEU A 296 -23.66 4.65 2.21
CA LEU A 296 -23.11 5.80 2.92
C LEU A 296 -22.63 5.43 4.32
N LYS A 297 -23.41 4.66 5.10
CA LYS A 297 -23.01 4.19 6.43
C LYS A 297 -21.72 3.36 6.38
N LYS A 298 -21.54 2.53 5.35
CA LYS A 298 -20.32 1.74 5.15
C LYS A 298 -19.11 2.61 4.86
N LEU A 299 -19.23 3.59 3.95
CA LEU A 299 -18.14 4.52 3.65
C LEU A 299 -17.80 5.44 4.82
N ASP A 300 -18.81 5.89 5.58
CA ASP A 300 -18.62 6.74 6.75
C ASP A 300 -17.81 6.03 7.85
N ARG A 301 -17.79 4.69 7.91
CA ARG A 301 -16.92 3.94 8.83
C ARG A 301 -15.45 3.94 8.42
N LEU A 302 -15.15 4.20 7.15
CA LEU A 302 -13.79 4.26 6.62
C LEU A 302 -13.20 5.67 6.75
N ILE A 303 -14.04 6.68 7.00
CA ILE A 303 -13.70 8.10 6.95
C ILE A 303 -13.79 8.71 8.35
N GLU A 304 -12.70 9.33 8.78
CA GLU A 304 -12.65 10.15 9.98
C GLU A 304 -12.77 11.63 9.61
N LYS A 305 -13.47 12.40 10.44
CA LYS A 305 -13.37 13.87 10.40
C LYS A 305 -12.13 14.28 11.18
N GLY A 306 -11.11 14.77 10.48
CA GLY A 306 -9.92 15.35 11.09
C GLY A 306 -10.17 16.73 11.68
N GLU A 307 -9.19 17.24 12.43
CA GLU A 307 -9.19 18.62 12.92
C GLU A 307 -9.32 19.62 11.75
N GLY A 308 -10.15 20.66 11.93
CA GLY A 308 -10.38 21.68 10.91
C GLY A 308 -11.30 21.27 9.75
N GLY A 309 -12.08 20.19 9.88
CA GLY A 309 -13.06 19.77 8.87
C GLY A 309 -12.44 19.04 7.67
N ARG A 310 -11.18 18.61 7.78
CA ARG A 310 -10.51 17.83 6.72
C ARG A 310 -11.00 16.38 6.76
N PHE A 311 -11.51 15.89 5.64
CA PHE A 311 -11.82 14.47 5.47
C PHE A 311 -10.52 13.68 5.36
N ARG A 312 -10.40 12.60 6.13
CA ARG A 312 -9.29 11.65 6.01
C ARG A 312 -9.81 10.23 6.19
N LEU A 313 -9.13 9.25 5.63
CA LEU A 313 -9.43 7.87 5.98
C LEU A 313 -8.90 7.56 7.38
N ALA A 314 -9.40 6.48 7.99
CA ALA A 314 -8.81 5.95 9.20
C ALA A 314 -7.29 5.79 9.02
N ARG A 315 -6.51 6.15 10.05
CA ARG A 315 -5.04 6.32 9.95
C ARG A 315 -4.33 5.14 9.26
N GLU A 316 -4.76 3.91 9.55
CA GLU A 316 -4.18 2.71 8.96
C GLU A 316 -4.47 2.59 7.46
N LEU A 317 -5.70 2.89 7.04
CA LEU A 317 -6.11 2.87 5.64
C LEU A 317 -5.40 3.94 4.83
N ASP A 318 -5.25 5.15 5.39
CA ASP A 318 -4.59 6.27 4.71
C ASP A 318 -3.14 5.93 4.33
N SER A 319 -2.47 5.12 5.16
CA SER A 319 -1.08 4.69 4.96
C SER A 319 -0.90 3.46 4.06
N ARG A 320 -1.98 2.72 3.77
CA ARG A 320 -1.95 1.44 3.03
C ARG A 320 -2.63 1.48 1.66
N LEU A 321 -3.55 2.42 1.45
CA LEU A 321 -4.27 2.58 0.18
C LEU A 321 -3.53 3.54 -0.75
N PHE A 322 -3.50 3.21 -2.03
CA PHE A 322 -2.97 4.12 -3.04
C PHE A 322 -3.85 5.36 -3.20
N VAL A 323 -3.26 6.45 -3.71
CA VAL A 323 -3.93 7.75 -3.92
C VAL A 323 -5.23 7.58 -4.72
N ASN A 324 -5.21 6.79 -5.79
CA ASN A 324 -6.38 6.51 -6.64
C ASN A 324 -7.50 5.75 -5.89
N GLN A 325 -7.18 4.83 -5.00
CA GLN A 325 -8.16 4.12 -4.18
C GLN A 325 -8.78 5.02 -3.12
N ARG A 326 -7.95 5.84 -2.47
CA ARG A 326 -8.42 6.86 -1.52
C ARG A 326 -9.37 7.83 -2.21
N GLU A 327 -8.98 8.32 -3.38
CA GLU A 327 -9.84 9.16 -4.21
C GLU A 327 -11.16 8.46 -4.55
N ALA A 328 -11.12 7.21 -5.04
CA ALA A 328 -12.31 6.45 -5.42
C ALA A 328 -13.32 6.31 -4.25
N ILE A 329 -12.84 6.10 -3.02
CA ILE A 329 -13.68 6.05 -1.82
C ILE A 329 -14.43 7.38 -1.61
N PHE A 330 -13.72 8.50 -1.69
CA PHE A 330 -14.34 9.81 -1.52
C PHE A 330 -15.25 10.20 -2.68
N VAL A 331 -14.86 9.88 -3.92
CA VAL A 331 -15.67 10.10 -5.13
C VAL A 331 -16.98 9.32 -5.01
N ASN A 332 -16.94 8.03 -4.67
CA ASN A 332 -18.14 7.22 -4.50
C ASN A 332 -19.04 7.76 -3.39
N ARG A 333 -18.45 8.24 -2.28
CA ARG A 333 -19.21 8.95 -1.24
C ARG A 333 -19.89 10.21 -1.76
N ALA A 334 -19.18 11.05 -2.51
CA ALA A 334 -19.74 12.28 -3.09
C ALA A 334 -20.91 11.97 -4.04
N LEU A 335 -20.77 10.97 -4.90
CA LEU A 335 -21.83 10.51 -5.80
C LEU A 335 -23.06 10.03 -5.03
N LEU A 336 -22.86 9.23 -3.97
CA LEU A 336 -23.97 8.78 -3.13
C LEU A 336 -24.66 9.94 -2.39
N LEU A 337 -23.93 10.96 -1.93
CA LEU A 337 -24.52 12.15 -1.32
C LEU A 337 -25.39 12.92 -2.32
N LEU A 338 -24.94 13.04 -3.58
CA LEU A 338 -25.75 13.63 -4.66
C LEU A 338 -27.01 12.81 -4.95
N HIS A 339 -26.91 11.48 -4.96
CA HIS A 339 -28.08 10.60 -5.11
C HIS A 339 -29.04 10.67 -3.92
N ALA A 340 -28.52 10.87 -2.70
CA ALA A 340 -29.31 11.08 -1.48
C ALA A 340 -29.88 12.50 -1.35
N ASN A 341 -29.62 13.39 -2.31
CA ASN A 341 -29.95 14.82 -2.24
C ASN A 341 -29.38 15.53 -0.99
N ARG A 342 -28.24 15.06 -0.45
CA ARG A 342 -27.54 15.67 0.69
C ARG A 342 -26.54 16.72 0.19
N MET A 343 -27.07 17.77 -0.41
CA MET A 343 -26.29 18.74 -1.19
C MET A 343 -25.23 19.49 -0.38
N ASP A 344 -25.49 19.84 0.88
CA ASP A 344 -24.50 20.54 1.71
C ASP A 344 -23.28 19.67 2.04
N GLN A 345 -23.52 18.40 2.38
CA GLN A 345 -22.45 17.43 2.62
C GLN A 345 -21.67 17.12 1.35
N ALA A 346 -22.35 17.04 0.19
CA ALA A 346 -21.69 16.84 -1.10
C ALA A 346 -20.78 18.02 -1.44
N ARG A 347 -21.26 19.26 -1.24
CA ARG A 347 -20.49 20.48 -1.50
C ARG A 347 -19.27 20.59 -0.59
N GLU A 348 -19.45 20.33 0.71
CA GLU A 348 -18.37 20.30 1.71
C GLU A 348 -17.28 19.30 1.30
N LEU A 349 -17.67 18.06 0.97
CA LEU A 349 -16.74 17.02 0.57
C LEU A 349 -16.00 17.38 -0.73
N VAL A 350 -16.72 17.73 -1.79
CA VAL A 350 -16.12 18.04 -3.10
C VAL A 350 -15.14 19.21 -3.01
N THR A 351 -15.44 20.22 -2.19
CA THR A 351 -14.53 21.34 -1.93
C THR A 351 -13.22 20.87 -1.29
N ALA A 352 -13.30 19.94 -0.33
CA ALA A 352 -12.11 19.35 0.28
C ALA A 352 -11.30 18.52 -0.72
N LEU A 353 -11.97 17.79 -1.63
CA LEU A 353 -11.30 16.93 -2.62
C LEU A 353 -10.42 17.70 -3.60
N LEU A 354 -10.77 18.95 -3.95
CA LEU A 354 -9.93 19.81 -4.81
C LEU A 354 -8.56 20.08 -4.19
N GLY A 355 -8.46 20.17 -2.86
CA GLY A 355 -7.20 20.35 -2.15
C GLY A 355 -6.46 19.03 -1.90
N MET A 356 -7.17 17.92 -1.80
CA MET A 356 -6.59 16.60 -1.52
C MET A 356 -6.04 15.90 -2.78
N PHE A 357 -6.67 16.12 -3.94
CA PHE A 357 -6.37 15.45 -5.20
C PHE A 357 -6.23 16.47 -6.33
N ALA A 358 -5.30 17.42 -6.16
CA ALA A 358 -5.14 18.56 -7.07
C ALA A 358 -4.78 18.18 -8.52
N ASP A 359 -4.12 17.03 -8.70
CA ASP A 359 -3.72 16.51 -10.02
C ASP A 359 -4.82 15.68 -10.71
N SER A 360 -5.96 15.47 -10.03
CA SER A 360 -7.08 14.70 -10.57
C SER A 360 -8.17 15.57 -11.17
N LEU A 361 -8.81 15.05 -12.21
CA LEU A 361 -9.96 15.66 -12.87
C LEU A 361 -11.27 15.42 -12.10
N MET A 362 -11.32 14.35 -11.30
CA MET A 362 -12.56 13.88 -10.66
C MET A 362 -13.17 14.91 -9.70
N PRO A 363 -12.40 15.61 -8.82
CA PRO A 363 -12.97 16.63 -7.95
C PRO A 363 -13.66 17.77 -8.73
N VAL A 364 -13.08 18.18 -9.86
CA VAL A 364 -13.63 19.24 -10.73
C VAL A 364 -14.92 18.78 -11.41
N LEU A 365 -14.94 17.55 -11.93
CA LEU A 365 -16.14 16.96 -12.53
C LEU A 365 -17.28 16.82 -11.51
N LEU A 366 -16.95 16.42 -10.27
CA LEU A 366 -17.92 16.37 -9.17
C LEU A 366 -18.42 17.76 -8.78
N GLN A 367 -17.56 18.79 -8.81
CA GLN A 367 -17.97 20.17 -8.54
C GLN A 367 -18.96 20.67 -9.60
N ALA A 368 -18.70 20.38 -10.88
CA ALA A 368 -19.65 20.65 -11.95
C ALA A 368 -20.97 19.88 -11.74
N ALA A 369 -20.91 18.60 -11.34
CA ALA A 369 -22.11 17.82 -11.04
C ALA A 369 -22.94 18.40 -9.88
N VAL A 370 -22.29 18.90 -8.82
CA VAL A 370 -22.95 19.63 -7.72
C VAL A 370 -23.66 20.88 -8.27
N LEU A 371 -22.98 21.69 -9.08
CA LEU A 371 -23.56 22.91 -9.66
C LEU A 371 -24.77 22.61 -10.56
N VAL A 372 -24.69 21.55 -11.38
CA VAL A 372 -25.82 21.10 -12.21
C VAL A 372 -27.00 20.68 -11.35
N ARG A 373 -26.76 19.92 -10.27
CA ARG A 373 -27.80 19.53 -9.30
C ARG A 373 -28.43 20.71 -8.57
N GLU A 374 -27.70 21.83 -8.46
CA GLU A 374 -28.20 23.10 -7.91
C GLU A 374 -28.87 24.00 -8.96
N ASN A 375 -29.13 23.51 -10.18
CA ASN A 375 -29.64 24.28 -11.32
C ASN A 375 -28.75 25.46 -11.74
N LYS A 376 -27.43 25.34 -11.56
CA LYS A 376 -26.42 26.35 -11.91
C LYS A 376 -25.58 25.89 -13.11
N ALA A 377 -26.23 25.43 -14.18
CA ALA A 377 -25.57 24.91 -15.38
C ALA A 377 -24.54 25.87 -15.98
N GLY A 378 -24.87 27.17 -16.11
CA GLY A 378 -23.92 28.17 -16.62
C GLY A 378 -22.64 28.30 -15.79
N LYS A 379 -22.71 28.15 -14.46
CA LYS A 379 -21.51 28.13 -13.60
C LYS A 379 -20.70 26.85 -13.77
N ALA A 380 -21.37 25.71 -14.00
CA ALA A 380 -20.69 24.45 -14.29
C ALA A 380 -19.97 24.53 -15.64
N GLU A 381 -20.58 25.14 -16.66
CA GLU A 381 -19.98 25.37 -17.97
C GLU A 381 -18.74 26.27 -17.89
N GLU A 382 -18.83 27.38 -17.15
CA GLU A 382 -17.71 28.29 -16.92
C GLU A 382 -16.55 27.58 -16.21
N LEU A 383 -16.83 26.85 -15.13
CA LEU A 383 -15.84 26.06 -14.40
C LEU A 383 -15.12 25.06 -15.31
N LEU A 384 -15.89 24.29 -16.09
CA LEU A 384 -15.32 23.27 -16.99
C LEU A 384 -14.50 23.92 -18.11
N GLY A 385 -14.93 25.06 -18.65
CA GLY A 385 -14.15 25.83 -19.64
C GLY A 385 -12.82 26.33 -19.08
N GLN A 386 -12.83 26.95 -17.90
CA GLN A 386 -11.62 27.45 -17.24
C GLN A 386 -10.61 26.31 -16.96
N PHE A 387 -11.08 25.15 -16.51
CA PHE A 387 -10.21 24.00 -16.27
C PHE A 387 -9.71 23.35 -17.56
N ALA A 388 -10.48 23.40 -18.65
CA ALA A 388 -10.00 22.96 -19.96
C ALA A 388 -8.82 23.80 -20.46
N GLU A 389 -8.86 25.12 -20.25
CA GLU A 389 -7.76 26.02 -20.60
C GLU A 389 -6.55 25.85 -19.68
N LYS A 390 -6.80 25.71 -18.37
CA LYS A 390 -5.74 25.56 -17.37
C LYS A 390 -4.99 24.23 -17.48
N PHE A 391 -5.64 23.17 -17.95
CA PHE A 391 -5.05 21.83 -18.08
C PHE A 391 -5.19 21.29 -19.52
N PRO A 392 -4.37 21.79 -20.48
CA PRO A 392 -4.49 21.44 -21.89
C PRO A 392 -4.47 19.93 -22.18
N ASP A 393 -3.66 19.16 -21.45
CA ASP A 393 -3.55 17.71 -21.62
C ASP A 393 -4.85 16.96 -21.28
N ASN A 394 -5.68 17.56 -20.44
CA ASN A 394 -6.96 17.00 -19.98
C ASN A 394 -8.18 17.76 -20.53
N SER A 395 -7.94 18.77 -21.38
CA SER A 395 -8.96 19.67 -21.93
C SER A 395 -10.14 18.94 -22.55
N ARG A 396 -9.88 17.86 -23.29
CA ARG A 396 -10.90 17.05 -23.96
C ARG A 396 -11.96 16.53 -23.00
N VAL A 397 -11.58 16.06 -21.81
CA VAL A 397 -12.54 15.52 -20.83
C VAL A 397 -13.45 16.63 -20.31
N PHE A 398 -12.88 17.78 -19.97
CA PHE A 398 -13.63 18.92 -19.49
C PHE A 398 -14.55 19.52 -20.56
N LEU A 399 -14.08 19.62 -21.80
CA LEU A 399 -14.86 20.11 -22.94
C LEU A 399 -16.03 19.18 -23.27
N LEU A 400 -15.83 17.86 -23.24
CA LEU A 400 -16.93 16.89 -23.42
C LEU A 400 -17.96 16.99 -22.29
N ALA A 401 -17.52 17.12 -21.03
CA ALA A 401 -18.42 17.35 -19.91
C ALA A 401 -19.18 18.68 -20.04
N ARG A 402 -18.50 19.75 -20.48
CA ARG A 402 -19.10 21.06 -20.72
C ARG A 402 -20.16 20.98 -21.81
N ALA A 403 -19.86 20.28 -22.91
CA ALA A 403 -20.81 20.05 -23.99
C ALA A 403 -22.05 19.29 -23.52
N GLN A 404 -21.87 18.25 -22.70
CA GLN A 404 -22.98 17.48 -22.14
C GLN A 404 -23.86 18.32 -21.21
N VAL A 405 -23.25 19.12 -20.32
CA VAL A 405 -23.99 20.02 -19.42
C VAL A 405 -24.76 21.07 -20.22
N ALA A 406 -24.10 21.74 -21.16
CA ALA A 406 -24.70 22.77 -22.00
C ALA A 406 -25.86 22.21 -22.84
N ALA A 407 -25.68 21.04 -23.46
CA ALA A 407 -26.73 20.39 -24.23
C ALA A 407 -27.94 20.02 -23.34
N ALA A 408 -27.70 19.47 -22.14
CA ALA A 408 -28.77 19.15 -21.20
C ALA A 408 -29.51 20.39 -20.68
N ALA A 409 -28.83 21.54 -20.60
CA ALA A 409 -29.41 22.82 -20.23
C ALA A 409 -30.06 23.59 -21.41
N GLY A 410 -29.95 23.09 -22.64
CA GLY A 410 -30.46 23.74 -23.85
C GLY A 410 -29.57 24.84 -24.42
N HIS A 411 -28.33 24.98 -23.93
CA HIS A 411 -27.32 25.94 -24.42
C HIS A 411 -26.56 25.38 -25.62
N PHE A 412 -27.26 25.11 -26.73
CA PHE A 412 -26.69 24.38 -27.88
C PHE A 412 -25.47 25.04 -28.52
N GLN A 413 -25.39 26.38 -28.51
CA GLN A 413 -24.23 27.10 -29.01
C GLN A 413 -22.96 26.79 -28.20
N VAL A 414 -23.04 26.85 -26.86
CA VAL A 414 -21.93 26.51 -25.96
C VAL A 414 -21.55 25.04 -26.10
N ALA A 415 -22.54 24.16 -26.30
CA ALA A 415 -22.28 22.75 -26.54
C ALA A 415 -21.50 22.51 -27.85
N ALA A 416 -21.90 23.18 -28.93
CA ALA A 416 -21.20 23.08 -30.22
C ALA A 416 -19.79 23.67 -30.16
N GLU A 417 -19.62 24.83 -29.52
CA GLU A 417 -18.30 25.46 -29.32
C GLU A 417 -17.35 24.59 -28.49
N SER A 418 -17.87 23.82 -27.54
CA SER A 418 -17.06 22.91 -26.73
C SER A 418 -16.62 21.64 -27.50
N LEU A 419 -17.21 21.36 -28.66
CA LEU A 419 -16.88 20.20 -29.51
C LEU A 419 -16.06 20.58 -30.75
N ALA A 420 -15.93 21.87 -31.05
CA ALA A 420 -15.10 22.41 -32.12
C ALA A 420 -13.62 22.37 -31.74
#